data_AF-A0A7J6RJY1-F1
#
_entry.id   AF-A0A7J6RJY1-F1
#
_cell.length_a   1.000
_cell.length_b   1.000
_cell.length_c   1.000
_cell.angle_alpha   90.00
_cell.angle_beta   90.00
_cell.angle_gamma   90.00
#
_symmetry.space_group_name_H-M   'P 1'
#
loop_
_entity.id
_entity.type
_entity.pdbx_description
1 polymer ?
#
loop_
_entity_poly.entity_id
_entity_poly.type
_entity_poly.pdbx_seq_one_letter_code
_entity_poly.pdbx_strand_id
1 'polypeptide(L)'
;GKCRALRRIMEGHTVPDRFVQHDGHGRCPFKIAISSQVETLPEWVNKDRVIRGQEVFGERPPAFCYGMLINLVLGSRISRFADVLVHSPGGYASDLLQTCRRYKDTVGHVALWMTPGSDLFDPTSTARRSLSRVRAMHSLARDHINSLGRCD
;
A
#
# COMPACT_ATOMS: atom_id res chain seq x y z
N GLY A 1 22.51 16.88 -8.32
CA GLY A 1 22.32 16.40 -6.95
C GLY A 1 20.85 16.40 -6.56
N LYS A 2 20.12 15.30 -6.81
CA LYS A 2 18.73 15.13 -6.38
C LYS A 2 18.64 13.83 -5.55
N CYS A 3 18.40 14.01 -4.25
CA CYS A 3 18.02 13.02 -3.23
C CYS A 3 18.60 11.59 -3.30
N ARG A 4 19.94 11.46 -3.26
CA ARG A 4 20.63 10.16 -3.09
C ARG A 4 20.23 9.44 -1.78
N ALA A 5 19.81 10.18 -0.75
CA ALA A 5 19.33 9.64 0.53
C ALA A 5 17.94 8.99 0.45
N LEU A 6 16.99 9.64 -0.23
CA LEU A 6 15.67 9.06 -0.50
C LEU A 6 15.79 7.84 -1.41
N ARG A 7 16.67 7.91 -2.41
CA ARG A 7 16.99 6.76 -3.25
C ARG A 7 17.57 5.60 -2.45
N ARG A 8 18.52 5.82 -1.52
CA ARG A 8 19.05 4.76 -0.64
C ARG A 8 18.03 4.20 0.36
N ILE A 9 17.17 5.05 0.93
CA ILE A 9 16.05 4.60 1.78
C ILE A 9 15.12 3.71 0.95
N MET A 10 14.84 4.07 -0.31
CA MET A 10 13.95 3.32 -1.19
C MET A 10 14.59 2.07 -1.85
N GLU A 11 15.87 2.12 -2.21
CA GLU A 11 16.66 1.01 -2.76
C GLU A 11 16.88 -0.10 -1.71
N GLY A 12 16.92 0.26 -0.42
CA GLY A 12 16.94 -0.68 0.71
C GLY A 12 15.55 -1.13 1.18
N HIS A 13 14.48 -0.47 0.71
CA HIS A 13 13.10 -0.86 0.96
C HIS A 13 12.54 -1.61 -0.27
N THR A 14 13.03 -2.82 -0.51
CA THR A 14 12.05 -3.86 -0.79
C THR A 14 11.11 -3.84 0.41
N VAL A 15 9.86 -3.37 0.24
CA VAL A 15 8.81 -3.65 1.24
C VAL A 15 8.93 -5.14 1.47
N PRO A 16 9.40 -5.59 2.65
CA PRO A 16 9.83 -6.96 2.81
C PRO A 16 8.65 -7.83 2.42
N ASP A 17 8.93 -8.93 1.73
CA ASP A 17 7.92 -9.83 1.18
C ASP A 17 7.20 -10.62 2.29
N ARG A 18 6.77 -9.95 3.37
CA ARG A 18 6.23 -10.56 4.59
C ARG A 18 4.76 -10.97 4.46
N PHE A 19 4.09 -10.60 3.38
CA PHE A 19 2.83 -11.28 3.02
C PHE A 19 3.09 -12.58 2.21
N VAL A 20 4.36 -12.95 1.96
CA VAL A 20 4.78 -14.29 1.53
C VAL A 20 5.77 -14.81 2.58
N GLN A 21 5.27 -15.26 3.74
CA GLN A 21 6.09 -16.10 4.61
C GLN A 21 6.14 -17.52 4.02
N HIS A 22 7.36 -18.00 3.78
CA HIS A 22 7.68 -19.42 3.72
C HIS A 22 7.46 -20.06 5.09
N ASP A 23 6.97 -21.30 5.06
CA ASP A 23 6.61 -22.11 6.21
C ASP A 23 7.72 -22.20 7.27
N GLY A 24 7.36 -21.96 8.54
CA GLY A 24 8.28 -22.07 9.66
C GLY A 24 7.75 -21.38 10.92
N HIS A 25 6.70 -21.96 11.51
CA HIS A 25 6.11 -21.61 12.81
C HIS A 25 5.30 -20.29 12.92
N GLY A 26 3.99 -20.45 13.19
CA GLY A 26 3.20 -19.46 13.92
C GLY A 26 2.25 -18.57 13.12
N ARG A 27 1.23 -19.18 12.50
CA ARG A 27 -0.08 -18.61 12.09
C ARG A 27 -0.13 -17.09 11.80
N CYS A 28 0.10 -16.73 10.53
CA CYS A 28 -0.54 -15.57 9.90
C CYS A 28 -1.55 -16.10 8.87
N PRO A 29 -2.86 -15.80 8.96
CA PRO A 29 -3.89 -16.51 8.20
C PRO A 29 -4.01 -16.11 6.72
N PHE A 30 -3.23 -15.15 6.22
CA PHE A 30 -3.47 -14.55 4.92
C PHE A 30 -2.37 -14.87 3.90
N LYS A 31 -2.55 -15.96 3.14
CA LYS A 31 -1.85 -16.17 1.86
C LYS A 31 -2.54 -15.30 0.82
N ILE A 32 -1.95 -14.16 0.46
CA ILE A 32 -2.47 -13.31 -0.62
C ILE A 32 -2.05 -13.94 -1.94
N ALA A 33 -2.95 -14.69 -2.57
CA ALA A 33 -2.78 -15.09 -3.96
C ALA A 33 -2.88 -13.85 -4.84
N ILE A 34 -1.75 -13.38 -5.37
CA ILE A 34 -1.73 -12.30 -6.35
C ILE A 34 -2.28 -12.88 -7.65
N SER A 35 -3.57 -12.68 -7.89
CA SER A 35 -4.21 -13.05 -9.15
C SER A 35 -3.48 -12.36 -10.30
N SER A 36 -3.00 -13.15 -11.26
CA SER A 36 -2.29 -12.69 -12.45
C SER A 36 -3.19 -12.07 -13.52
N GLN A 37 -4.41 -11.65 -13.14
CA GLN A 37 -5.30 -10.95 -14.05
C GLN A 37 -4.59 -9.68 -14.52
N VAL A 38 -4.19 -9.67 -15.79
CA VAL A 38 -3.67 -8.48 -16.47
C VAL A 38 -4.85 -7.53 -16.57
N GLU A 39 -5.03 -6.70 -15.54
CA GLU A 39 -5.95 -5.59 -15.60
C GLU A 39 -5.54 -4.71 -16.78
N THR A 40 -6.36 -4.74 -17.82
CA THR A 40 -6.26 -3.80 -18.93
C THR A 40 -6.39 -2.39 -18.38
N LEU A 41 -5.44 -1.54 -18.74
CA LEU A 41 -5.49 -0.12 -18.40
C LEU A 41 -6.80 0.48 -18.93
N PRO A 42 -7.61 1.15 -18.10
CA PRO A 42 -8.81 1.82 -18.58
C PRO A 42 -8.48 2.85 -19.67
N GLU A 43 -9.37 3.01 -20.66
CA GLU A 43 -9.14 3.88 -21.83
C GLU A 43 -8.89 5.35 -21.45
N TRP A 44 -9.43 5.80 -20.32
CA TRP A 44 -9.24 7.17 -19.83
C TRP A 44 -7.85 7.41 -19.20
N VAL A 45 -7.03 6.38 -18.99
CA VAL A 45 -5.72 6.53 -18.37
C VAL A 45 -4.73 7.16 -19.33
N ASN A 46 -4.34 8.40 -19.04
CA ASN A 46 -3.26 9.09 -19.72
C ASN A 46 -1.92 8.82 -19.00
N LYS A 47 -1.04 8.04 -19.64
CA LYS A 47 0.26 7.64 -19.07
C LYS A 47 1.18 8.84 -18.80
N ASP A 48 1.21 9.80 -19.70
CA ASP A 48 2.08 10.99 -19.59
C ASP A 48 1.69 11.85 -18.38
N ARG A 49 0.39 11.96 -18.08
CA ARG A 49 -0.10 12.66 -16.89
C ARG A 49 0.33 11.98 -15.60
N VAL A 50 0.35 10.64 -15.58
CA VAL A 50 0.83 9.88 -14.41
C VAL A 50 2.32 10.10 -14.22
N ILE A 51 3.11 10.00 -15.29
CA ILE A 51 4.56 10.23 -15.26
C ILE A 51 4.86 11.64 -14.77
N ARG A 52 4.16 12.66 -15.29
CA ARG A 52 4.28 14.04 -14.81
C ARG A 52 3.91 14.19 -13.33
N GLY A 53 2.90 13.45 -12.86
CA GLY A 53 2.56 13.39 -11.44
C GLY A 53 3.70 12.83 -10.58
N GLN A 54 4.40 11.81 -11.06
CA GLN A 54 5.58 11.26 -10.40
C GLN A 54 6.73 12.26 -10.38
N GLU A 55 6.95 13.01 -11.47
CA GLU A 55 7.95 14.07 -11.52
C GLU A 55 7.69 15.15 -10.47
N VAL A 56 6.46 15.64 -10.36
CA VAL A 56 6.05 16.62 -9.34
C VAL A 56 6.24 16.06 -7.93
N PHE A 57 5.91 14.78 -7.70
CA PHE A 57 6.20 14.12 -6.43
C PHE A 57 7.71 14.13 -6.13
N GLY A 58 8.55 13.85 -7.12
CA GLY A 58 10.02 13.86 -7.04
C GLY A 58 10.64 15.22 -6.72
N GLU A 59 9.94 16.33 -6.99
CA GLU A 59 10.41 17.67 -6.65
C GLU A 59 10.32 17.97 -5.15
N ARG A 60 9.29 17.45 -4.47
CA ARG A 60 9.05 17.71 -3.03
C ARG A 60 8.59 16.47 -2.24
N PRO A 61 9.33 15.34 -2.26
CA PRO A 61 8.87 14.11 -1.61
C PRO A 61 8.51 14.27 -0.12
N PRO A 62 9.27 15.03 0.71
CA PRO A 62 8.92 15.21 2.12
C PRO A 62 7.54 15.86 2.35
N ALA A 63 7.15 16.81 1.49
CA ALA A 63 5.86 17.48 1.63
C ALA A 63 4.69 16.52 1.36
N PHE A 64 4.81 15.67 0.34
CA PHE A 64 3.81 14.64 0.04
C PHE A 64 3.75 13.58 1.13
N CYS A 65 4.90 13.09 1.62
CA CYS A 65 4.94 12.12 2.72
C CYS A 65 4.28 12.68 3.99
N TYR A 66 4.55 13.95 4.32
CA TYR A 66 3.94 14.59 5.49
C TYR A 66 2.43 14.78 5.34
N GLY A 67 1.96 15.27 4.19
CA GLY A 67 0.53 15.38 3.90
C GLY A 67 -0.19 14.03 3.97
N MET A 68 0.46 12.96 3.48
CA MET A 68 -0.07 11.60 3.56
C MET A 68 -0.17 11.08 5.00
N LEU A 69 0.84 11.34 5.84
CA LEU A 69 0.81 10.99 7.25
C LEU A 69 -0.36 11.69 7.97
N ILE A 70 -0.56 12.98 7.72
CA ILE A 70 -1.71 13.73 8.26
C ILE A 70 -3.03 13.11 7.79
N ASN A 71 -3.18 12.85 6.50
CA ASN A 71 -4.39 12.24 5.94
C ASN A 71 -4.69 10.87 6.53
N LEU A 72 -3.66 10.07 6.84
CA LEU A 72 -3.81 8.77 7.47
C LEU A 72 -4.33 8.88 8.91
N VAL A 73 -3.83 9.84 9.68
CA VAL A 73 -4.32 10.11 11.04
C VAL A 73 -5.74 10.66 10.99
N LEU A 74 -6.03 11.64 10.13
CA LEU A 74 -7.38 12.19 9.98
C LEU A 74 -8.39 11.15 9.49
N GLY A 75 -7.99 10.31 8.53
CA GLY A 75 -8.84 9.24 8.00
C GLY A 75 -9.26 8.22 9.06
N SER A 76 -8.46 8.01 10.11
CA SER A 76 -8.84 7.13 11.23
C SER A 76 -10.04 7.65 12.05
N ARG A 77 -10.43 8.92 11.88
CA ARG A 77 -11.66 9.49 12.47
C ARG A 77 -12.92 9.12 11.70
N ILE A 78 -12.82 8.56 10.50
CA ILE A 78 -13.96 8.09 9.72
C ILE A 78 -14.33 6.70 10.22
N SER A 79 -15.51 6.52 10.84
CA SER A 79 -15.92 5.27 11.49
C SER A 79 -15.73 4.05 10.59
N ARG A 80 -16.12 4.14 9.33
CA ARG A 80 -15.97 3.05 8.35
C ARG A 80 -14.52 2.60 8.14
N PHE A 81 -13.54 3.50 8.26
CA PHE A 81 -12.13 3.14 8.21
C PHE A 81 -11.65 2.57 9.53
N ALA A 82 -12.07 3.15 10.65
CA ALA A 82 -11.77 2.63 11.97
C ALA A 82 -12.24 1.18 12.15
N ASP A 83 -13.47 0.86 11.73
CA ASP A 83 -14.06 -0.48 11.83
C ASP A 83 -13.21 -1.53 11.11
N VAL A 84 -12.80 -1.25 9.87
CA VAL A 84 -11.93 -2.16 9.10
C VAL A 84 -10.59 -2.37 9.83
N LEU A 85 -10.01 -1.31 10.39
CA LEU A 85 -8.70 -1.38 11.03
C LEU A 85 -8.73 -2.12 12.38
N VAL A 86 -9.82 -1.98 13.13
CA VAL A 86 -10.02 -2.61 14.43
C VAL A 86 -10.46 -4.07 14.28
N HIS A 87 -11.39 -4.36 13.37
CA HIS A 87 -12.01 -5.68 13.25
C HIS A 87 -11.35 -6.61 12.23
N SER A 88 -10.32 -6.17 11.50
CA SER A 88 -9.61 -7.07 10.58
C SER A 88 -8.90 -8.21 11.30
N PRO A 89 -8.81 -9.42 10.69
CA PRO A 89 -8.17 -10.57 11.31
C PRO A 89 -6.69 -10.29 11.55
N GLY A 90 -6.20 -10.54 12.76
CA GLY A 90 -4.82 -10.24 13.15
C GLY A 90 -4.60 -8.83 13.67
N GLY A 91 -5.63 -7.96 13.65
CA GLY A 91 -5.59 -6.69 14.37
C GLY A 91 -4.63 -5.66 13.78
N TYR A 92 -4.93 -5.14 12.58
CA TYR A 92 -4.10 -4.08 11.95
C TYR A 92 -3.97 -2.79 12.77
N ALA A 93 -4.77 -2.64 13.82
CA ALA A 93 -4.63 -1.64 14.87
C ALA A 93 -4.75 -2.22 16.30
N SER A 94 -4.53 -3.53 16.50
CA SER A 94 -4.65 -4.15 17.83
C SER A 94 -3.56 -3.73 18.80
N ASP A 95 -2.41 -3.27 18.29
CA ASP A 95 -1.36 -2.67 19.10
C ASP A 95 -0.64 -1.52 18.35
N LEU A 96 0.10 -0.73 19.11
CA LEU A 96 0.83 0.43 18.60
C LEU A 96 1.90 0.04 17.58
N LEU A 97 2.59 -1.09 17.77
CA LEU A 97 3.65 -1.53 16.87
C LEU A 97 3.10 -1.95 15.51
N GLN A 98 1.99 -2.68 15.48
CA GLN A 98 1.27 -3.06 14.27
C GLN A 98 0.72 -1.83 13.54
N THR A 99 0.15 -0.89 14.27
CA THR A 99 -0.32 0.39 13.73
C THR A 99 0.84 1.16 13.07
N CYS A 100 1.97 1.31 13.77
CA CYS A 100 3.17 1.96 13.24
C CYS A 100 3.75 1.23 12.02
N ARG A 101 3.74 -0.11 12.00
CA ARG A 101 4.16 -0.90 10.83
C ARG A 101 3.27 -0.60 9.62
N ARG A 102 1.95 -0.66 9.78
CA ARG A 102 0.98 -0.37 8.71
C ARG A 102 1.19 1.01 8.09
N TYR A 103 1.43 2.03 8.92
CA TYR A 103 1.68 3.38 8.42
C TYR A 103 2.98 3.48 7.64
N LYS A 104 4.06 2.86 8.13
CA LYS A 104 5.33 2.82 7.38
C LYS A 104 5.18 2.07 6.05
N ASP A 105 4.49 0.94 6.05
CA ASP A 105 4.25 0.15 4.84
C ASP A 105 3.41 0.95 3.84
N THR A 106 2.40 1.67 4.30
CA THR A 106 1.58 2.56 3.45
C THR A 106 2.45 3.61 2.77
N VAL A 107 3.32 4.30 3.52
CA VAL A 107 4.26 5.29 2.97
C VAL A 107 5.20 4.63 1.96
N GLY A 108 5.72 3.44 2.27
CA GLY A 108 6.60 2.68 1.38
C GLY A 108 5.93 2.31 0.06
N HIS A 109 4.70 1.78 0.11
CA HIS A 109 3.90 1.45 -1.07
C HIS A 109 3.62 2.68 -1.93
N VAL A 110 3.18 3.79 -1.34
CA VAL A 110 2.87 5.01 -2.11
C VAL A 110 4.14 5.63 -2.68
N ALA A 111 5.25 5.68 -1.93
CA ALA A 111 6.51 6.15 -2.47
C ALA A 111 6.98 5.31 -3.67
N LEU A 112 6.83 3.98 -3.58
CA LEU A 112 7.13 3.07 -4.68
C LEU A 112 6.24 3.30 -5.93
N TRP A 113 5.03 3.84 -5.78
CA TRP A 113 4.16 4.18 -6.93
C TRP A 113 4.45 5.56 -7.50
N MET A 114 4.83 6.52 -6.64
CA MET A 114 4.91 7.93 -6.98
C MET A 114 6.33 8.40 -7.32
N THR A 115 7.36 7.63 -7.01
CA THR A 115 8.74 8.03 -7.34
C THR A 115 9.00 8.01 -8.85
N PRO A 116 9.64 9.06 -9.41
CA PRO A 116 10.01 9.09 -10.82
C PRO A 116 10.75 7.82 -11.28
N GLY A 117 10.31 7.26 -12.39
CA GLY A 117 10.86 6.02 -12.95
C GLY A 117 10.19 4.73 -12.43
N SER A 118 9.19 4.84 -11.55
CA SER A 118 8.39 3.69 -11.15
C SER A 118 7.35 3.37 -12.22
N ASP A 119 7.50 2.24 -12.89
CA ASP A 119 6.57 1.83 -13.94
C ASP A 119 5.28 1.28 -13.33
N LEU A 120 4.14 1.96 -13.50
CA LEU A 120 2.83 1.50 -13.03
C LEU A 120 2.05 0.72 -14.10
N PHE A 121 2.59 0.61 -15.30
CA PHE A 121 1.92 0.08 -16.48
C PHE A 121 2.44 -1.31 -16.86
N ASP A 122 3.72 -1.59 -16.61
CA ASP A 122 4.29 -2.92 -16.77
C ASP A 122 3.78 -3.86 -15.64
N PRO A 123 3.07 -4.96 -15.96
CA PRO A 123 2.59 -5.92 -14.97
C PRO A 123 3.70 -6.58 -14.16
N THR A 124 4.93 -6.65 -14.70
CA THR A 124 6.07 -7.27 -14.03
C THR A 124 6.81 -6.32 -13.09
N SER A 125 6.51 -5.02 -13.17
CA SER A 125 7.17 -4.01 -12.37
C SER A 125 6.91 -4.19 -10.87
N THR A 126 7.85 -3.72 -10.05
CA THR A 126 7.70 -3.76 -8.59
C THR A 126 6.54 -2.86 -8.12
N ALA A 127 6.32 -1.72 -8.76
CA ALA A 127 5.23 -0.81 -8.42
C ALA A 127 3.85 -1.42 -8.73
N ARG A 128 3.70 -2.09 -9.87
CA ARG A 128 2.46 -2.74 -10.27
C ARG A 128 2.15 -3.98 -9.41
N ARG A 129 3.17 -4.77 -9.07
CA ARG A 129 3.04 -5.88 -8.10
C ARG A 129 2.63 -5.37 -6.72
N SER A 130 3.25 -4.30 -6.25
CA SER A 130 2.90 -3.62 -5.00
C SER A 130 1.43 -3.14 -4.99
N LEU A 131 0.98 -2.50 -6.07
CA LEU A 131 -0.42 -2.06 -6.21
C LEU A 131 -1.40 -3.24 -6.18
N SER A 132 -1.09 -4.30 -6.92
CA SER A 132 -1.91 -5.52 -6.99
C SER A 132 -2.04 -6.18 -5.61
N ARG A 133 -0.94 -6.21 -4.84
CA ARG A 133 -0.91 -6.73 -3.47
C ARG A 133 -1.81 -5.93 -2.53
N VAL A 134 -1.71 -4.60 -2.57
CA VAL A 134 -2.56 -3.72 -1.73
C VAL A 134 -4.04 -3.88 -2.09
N ARG A 135 -4.37 -4.03 -3.38
CA ARG A 135 -5.75 -4.33 -3.81
C ARG A 135 -6.27 -5.66 -3.31
N ALA A 136 -5.45 -6.70 -3.38
CA ALA A 136 -5.81 -8.01 -2.87
C ALA A 136 -6.02 -7.97 -1.34
N MET A 137 -5.13 -7.30 -0.61
CA MET A 137 -5.28 -7.05 0.83
C MET A 137 -6.59 -6.33 1.15
N HIS A 138 -6.93 -5.26 0.44
CA HIS A 138 -8.19 -4.54 0.66
C HIS A 138 -9.43 -5.35 0.27
N SER A 139 -9.34 -6.22 -0.74
CA SER A 139 -10.45 -7.10 -1.14
C SER A 139 -10.73 -8.11 -0.04
N LEU A 140 -9.69 -8.75 0.50
CA LEU A 140 -9.86 -9.69 1.59
C LEU A 140 -10.34 -9.02 2.90
N ALA A 141 -9.87 -7.80 3.19
CA ALA A 141 -10.39 -7.02 4.32
C ALA A 141 -11.88 -6.70 4.16
N ARG A 142 -12.33 -6.39 2.93
CA ARG A 142 -13.74 -6.19 2.61
C ARG A 142 -14.56 -7.47 2.82
N ASP A 143 -14.09 -8.59 2.27
CA ASP A 143 -14.78 -9.88 2.40
C ASP A 143 -14.93 -10.28 3.86
N HIS A 144 -13.90 -10.02 4.67
CA HIS A 144 -13.96 -10.27 6.10
C HIS A 144 -15.01 -9.41 6.80
N ILE A 145 -15.00 -8.09 6.61
CA ILE A 145 -15.99 -7.20 7.24
C ILE A 145 -17.41 -7.56 6.81
N ASN A 146 -17.62 -7.95 5.55
CA ASN A 146 -18.91 -8.44 5.09
C ASN A 146 -19.32 -9.75 5.78
N SER A 147 -18.38 -10.67 6.03
CA SER A 147 -18.63 -11.95 6.71
C SER A 147 -19.02 -11.81 8.18
N LEU A 148 -18.61 -10.72 8.84
CA LEU A 148 -18.99 -10.45 10.22
C LEU A 148 -20.48 -10.09 10.37
N GLY A 149 -21.16 -9.79 9.26
CA GLY A 149 -22.54 -9.31 9.25
C GLY A 149 -22.63 -7.91 9.84
N ARG A 150 -23.13 -6.95 9.07
CA ARG A 150 -23.59 -5.71 9.71
C ARG A 150 -24.83 -6.06 10.52
N CYS A 151 -24.73 -5.99 11.85
CA CYS A 151 -25.89 -5.68 12.67
C CYS A 151 -26.23 -4.22 12.37
N ASP A 152 -27.10 -4.00 11.38
CA ASP A 152 -27.79 -2.72 11.24
C ASP A 152 -28.80 -2.56 12.40
#